data_AF-A0A838A3P1-F1
#
_entry.id   AF-A0A838A3P1-F1
#
_cell.length_a   1.000
_cell.length_b   1.000
_cell.length_c   1.000
_cell.angle_alpha   90.00
_cell.angle_beta   90.00
_cell.angle_gamma   90.00
#
_symmetry.space_group_name_H-M   'P 1'
#
loop_
_entity.id
_entity.type
_entity.pdbx_description
1 polymer ?
#
loop_
_entity_poly.entity_id
_entity_poly.type
_entity_poly.pdbx_seq_one_letter_code
_entity_poly.pdbx_strand_id
1 'polypeptide(L)'
;MPSTNLVSEDELDALGAEALRADDPGPILTELLDIIERGRLADPASEGYALELAAEISQWQGDLDTALELVERALSGARASGEQQGYPRALRAEILVQLGREDEGMSELDALRPLLVTDPSAVDYLSDTLEACDRAELAEQWLTEAMWVVLARCQDGDGTDEAGEESADAAVLAALARHRHALRRELDLEPDELDEVAEELADDADDADDSGEVEEPELYGLDSLDSDEFTLVYWPRAEFDRLTEEWPELATVTGPSWDDHRMWTERALTAYAEQGVRHLHLVAGSAADVLAFVAERDAADDLELVDEYGELLAEQEGGTRWPPERDDDCWCGSASRYEDCCLLRSRVE
;
A
#
# COMPACT_ATOMS: atom_id res chain seq x y z
N MET A 1 -17.08 -34.04 -7.61
CA MET A 1 -16.02 -33.34 -6.88
C MET A 1 -16.51 -31.91 -6.81
N PRO A 2 -16.87 -31.34 -5.65
CA PRO A 2 -17.04 -29.90 -5.60
C PRO A 2 -15.66 -29.31 -5.87
N SER A 3 -15.57 -28.33 -6.77
CA SER A 3 -14.36 -27.53 -6.92
C SER A 3 -14.10 -26.88 -5.57
N THR A 4 -13.03 -27.26 -4.89
CA THR A 4 -12.59 -26.56 -3.68
C THR A 4 -12.11 -25.20 -4.19
N ASN A 5 -12.95 -24.18 -4.08
CA ASN A 5 -12.54 -22.81 -4.37
C ASN A 5 -11.55 -22.45 -3.27
N LEU A 6 -10.27 -22.48 -3.61
CA LEU A 6 -9.19 -22.10 -2.71
C LEU A 6 -9.13 -20.57 -2.66
N VAL A 7 -8.83 -20.02 -1.49
CA VAL A 7 -8.81 -18.60 -1.19
C VAL A 7 -7.37 -18.11 -1.18
N SER A 8 -7.03 -17.15 -2.04
CA SER A 8 -5.69 -16.53 -2.08
C SER A 8 -5.53 -15.46 -0.99
N GLU A 9 -4.30 -15.00 -0.77
CA GLU A 9 -4.03 -13.88 0.15
C GLU A 9 -4.77 -12.61 -0.29
N ASP A 10 -4.81 -12.26 -1.58
CA ASP A 10 -5.61 -11.13 -2.08
C ASP A 10 -7.11 -11.21 -1.70
N GLU A 11 -7.66 -12.43 -1.65
CA GLU A 11 -9.05 -12.63 -1.24
C GLU A 11 -9.20 -12.53 0.28
N LEU A 12 -8.17 -12.88 1.06
CA LEU A 12 -8.12 -12.61 2.50
C LEU A 12 -8.04 -11.09 2.78
N ASP A 13 -7.21 -10.36 2.03
CA ASP A 13 -7.10 -8.89 2.12
C ASP A 13 -8.43 -8.23 1.80
N ALA A 14 -9.11 -8.70 0.76
CA ALA A 14 -10.44 -8.21 0.40
C ALA A 14 -11.45 -8.45 1.52
N LEU A 15 -11.42 -9.63 2.17
CA LEU A 15 -12.29 -9.93 3.32
C LEU A 15 -11.96 -9.04 4.52
N GLY A 16 -10.68 -8.82 4.84
CA GLY A 16 -10.26 -7.91 5.92
C GLY A 16 -10.72 -6.47 5.68
N ALA A 17 -10.52 -5.98 4.46
CA ALA A 17 -10.94 -4.64 4.05
C ALA A 17 -12.47 -4.48 4.01
N GLU A 18 -13.21 -5.53 3.64
CA GLU A 18 -14.67 -5.57 3.74
C GLU A 18 -15.12 -5.51 5.21
N ALA A 19 -14.47 -6.28 6.09
CA ALA A 19 -14.81 -6.32 7.51
C ALA A 19 -14.63 -4.97 8.20
N LEU A 20 -13.57 -4.22 7.86
CA LEU A 20 -13.33 -2.88 8.41
C LEU A 20 -14.45 -1.89 8.07
N ARG A 21 -15.12 -2.06 6.92
CA ARG A 21 -16.19 -1.16 6.45
C ARG A 21 -17.59 -1.65 6.78
N ALA A 22 -17.74 -2.92 7.18
CA ALA A 22 -19.02 -3.53 7.44
C ALA A 22 -19.62 -3.03 8.77
N ASP A 23 -20.91 -2.70 8.76
CA ASP A 23 -21.66 -2.39 9.99
C ASP A 23 -21.70 -3.60 10.96
N ASP A 24 -21.63 -4.82 10.42
CA ASP A 24 -21.58 -6.09 11.15
C ASP A 24 -20.55 -7.02 10.47
N PRO A 25 -19.32 -7.13 11.01
CA PRO A 25 -18.28 -7.98 10.42
C PRO A 25 -18.36 -9.45 10.86
N GLY A 26 -19.34 -9.82 11.71
CA GLY A 26 -19.53 -11.20 12.19
C GLY A 26 -19.69 -12.27 11.09
N PRO A 27 -20.41 -12.01 9.99
CA PRO A 27 -20.49 -12.93 8.85
C PRO A 27 -19.13 -13.18 8.19
N ILE A 28 -18.30 -12.13 8.07
CA ILE A 28 -16.98 -12.21 7.44
C ILE A 28 -16.03 -13.00 8.34
N LEU A 29 -16.04 -12.75 9.65
CA LEU A 29 -15.31 -13.56 10.63
C LEU A 29 -15.70 -15.05 10.52
N THR A 30 -17.00 -15.33 10.41
CA THR A 30 -17.49 -16.71 10.28
C THR A 30 -16.98 -17.37 8.99
N GLU A 31 -16.96 -16.63 7.88
CA GLU A 31 -16.42 -17.11 6.62
C GLU A 31 -14.91 -17.38 6.71
N LEU A 32 -14.15 -16.46 7.28
CA LEU A 32 -12.70 -16.56 7.46
C LEU A 32 -12.34 -17.79 8.32
N LEU A 33 -13.03 -18.00 9.44
CA LEU A 33 -12.84 -19.18 10.27
C LEU A 33 -13.20 -20.48 9.53
N ASP A 34 -14.25 -20.48 8.71
CA ASP A 34 -14.62 -21.65 7.89
C ASP A 34 -13.60 -21.94 6.78
N ILE A 35 -12.97 -20.91 6.20
CA ILE A 35 -11.87 -21.06 5.23
C ILE A 35 -10.69 -21.77 5.89
N ILE A 36 -10.29 -21.31 7.08
CA ILE A 36 -9.20 -21.87 7.86
C ILE A 36 -9.52 -23.32 8.28
N GLU A 37 -10.66 -23.57 8.91
CA GLU A 37 -11.04 -24.89 9.43
C GLU A 37 -11.15 -25.96 8.34
N ARG A 38 -11.58 -25.56 7.14
CA ARG A 38 -11.72 -26.48 6.00
C ARG A 38 -10.46 -26.61 5.16
N GLY A 39 -9.38 -25.89 5.49
CA GLY A 39 -8.13 -25.87 4.72
C GLY A 39 -8.37 -25.39 3.29
N ARG A 40 -9.16 -24.32 3.14
CA ARG A 40 -9.48 -23.71 1.85
C ARG A 40 -8.50 -22.61 1.45
N LEU A 41 -7.39 -22.44 2.17
CA LEU A 41 -6.34 -21.50 1.77
C LEU A 41 -5.58 -22.03 0.55
N ALA A 42 -5.31 -21.15 -0.41
CA ALA A 42 -4.52 -21.47 -1.60
C ALA A 42 -3.07 -21.81 -1.24
N ASP A 43 -2.49 -21.05 -0.32
CA ASP A 43 -1.23 -21.38 0.35
C ASP A 43 -1.49 -21.71 1.84
N PRO A 44 -1.15 -22.93 2.30
CA PRO A 44 -1.20 -23.27 3.72
C PRO A 44 -0.32 -22.40 4.63
N ALA A 45 0.70 -21.73 4.09
CA ALA A 45 1.53 -20.79 4.86
C ALA A 45 0.74 -19.55 5.31
N SER A 46 -0.29 -19.15 4.56
CA SER A 46 -1.16 -18.02 4.86
C SER A 46 -2.10 -18.25 6.05
N GLU A 47 -2.06 -19.43 6.69
CA GLU A 47 -2.91 -19.70 7.87
C GLU A 47 -2.62 -18.73 9.02
N GLY A 48 -1.35 -18.36 9.22
CA GLY A 48 -0.97 -17.35 10.23
C GLY A 48 -1.65 -16.02 9.96
N TYR A 49 -1.50 -15.51 8.73
CA TYR A 49 -2.10 -14.26 8.29
C TYR A 49 -3.64 -14.27 8.38
N ALA A 50 -4.29 -15.35 7.93
CA ALA A 50 -5.75 -15.48 8.04
C ALA A 50 -6.23 -15.48 9.51
N LEU A 51 -5.44 -16.04 10.44
CA LEU A 51 -5.75 -16.00 11.87
C LEU A 51 -5.55 -14.61 12.48
N GLU A 52 -4.58 -13.84 11.99
CA GLU A 52 -4.36 -12.44 12.38
C GLU A 52 -5.57 -11.58 11.99
N LEU A 53 -6.01 -11.64 10.73
CA LEU A 53 -7.22 -10.96 10.26
C LEU A 53 -8.47 -11.36 11.08
N ALA A 54 -8.61 -12.65 11.40
CA ALA A 54 -9.72 -13.12 12.23
C ALA A 54 -9.66 -12.57 13.66
N ALA A 55 -8.46 -12.40 14.21
CA ALA A 55 -8.26 -11.83 15.54
C ALA A 55 -8.62 -10.34 15.58
N GLU A 56 -8.20 -9.56 14.58
CA GLU A 56 -8.56 -8.13 14.46
C GLU A 56 -10.07 -7.94 14.35
N ILE A 57 -10.73 -8.71 13.47
CA ILE A 57 -12.19 -8.63 13.32
C ILE A 57 -12.92 -8.99 14.62
N SER A 58 -12.39 -9.95 15.38
CA SER A 58 -12.93 -10.31 16.70
C SER A 58 -12.71 -9.18 17.72
N GLN A 59 -11.55 -8.54 17.68
CA GLN A 59 -11.21 -7.39 18.52
C GLN A 59 -12.11 -6.18 18.26
N TRP A 60 -12.36 -5.82 16.99
CA TRP A 60 -13.25 -4.71 16.62
C TRP A 60 -14.69 -4.95 17.10
N GLN A 61 -15.13 -6.20 17.16
CA GLN A 61 -16.43 -6.58 17.73
C GLN A 61 -16.46 -6.60 19.27
N GLY A 62 -15.30 -6.44 19.92
CA GLY A 62 -15.12 -6.49 21.36
C GLY A 62 -15.07 -7.90 21.95
N ASP A 63 -14.96 -8.95 21.11
CA ASP A 63 -14.75 -10.33 21.56
C ASP A 63 -13.26 -10.61 21.78
N LEU A 64 -12.72 -9.97 22.82
CA LEU A 64 -11.29 -9.97 23.13
C LEU A 64 -10.75 -11.35 23.53
N ASP A 65 -11.58 -12.21 24.14
CA ASP A 65 -11.19 -13.58 24.48
C ASP A 65 -10.96 -14.39 23.20
N THR A 66 -11.87 -14.32 22.24
CA THR A 66 -11.72 -14.98 20.93
C THR A 66 -10.54 -14.41 20.15
N ALA A 67 -10.38 -13.08 20.13
CA ALA A 67 -9.25 -12.42 19.49
C ALA A 67 -7.90 -12.93 20.04
N LEU A 68 -7.79 -13.05 21.38
CA LEU A 68 -6.59 -13.55 22.04
C LEU A 68 -6.29 -15.02 21.67
N GLU A 69 -7.31 -15.88 21.63
CA GLU A 69 -7.14 -17.28 21.23
C GLU A 69 -6.64 -17.41 19.78
N LEU A 70 -7.16 -16.57 18.88
CA LEU A 70 -6.79 -16.57 17.45
C LEU A 70 -5.36 -16.09 17.23
N VAL A 71 -4.95 -14.97 17.84
CA VAL A 71 -3.57 -14.46 17.70
C VAL A 71 -2.55 -15.40 18.36
N GLU A 72 -2.88 -16.04 19.49
CA GLU A 72 -2.01 -17.04 20.11
C GLU A 72 -1.85 -18.30 19.24
N ARG A 73 -2.89 -18.66 18.48
CA ARG A 73 -2.82 -19.73 17.48
C ARG A 73 -1.93 -19.32 16.29
N ALA A 74 -2.06 -18.09 15.78
CA ALA A 74 -1.21 -17.57 14.71
C ALA A 74 0.28 -17.62 15.10
N LEU A 75 0.61 -17.09 16.28
CA LEU A 75 1.98 -17.08 16.83
C LEU A 75 2.54 -18.49 17.05
N SER A 76 1.70 -19.43 17.47
CA SER A 76 2.11 -20.84 17.65
C SER A 76 2.48 -21.49 16.31
N GLY A 77 1.77 -21.15 15.23
CA GLY A 77 2.06 -21.56 13.85
C GLY A 77 3.36 -20.96 13.34
N ALA A 78 3.49 -19.63 13.42
CA ALA A 78 4.66 -18.88 12.96
C ALA A 78 5.95 -19.30 13.68
N ARG A 79 5.88 -19.70 14.96
CA ARG A 79 7.03 -20.23 15.70
C ARG A 79 7.53 -21.56 15.14
N ALA A 80 6.65 -22.36 14.54
CA ALA A 80 7.02 -23.62 13.91
C ALA A 80 7.66 -23.41 12.53
N SER A 81 7.28 -22.36 11.80
CA SER A 81 7.84 -22.00 10.48
C SER A 81 9.08 -21.10 10.55
N GLY A 82 9.26 -20.36 11.63
CA GLY A 82 10.41 -19.45 11.83
C GLY A 82 10.21 -18.06 11.21
N GLU A 83 8.96 -17.67 10.94
CA GLU A 83 8.58 -16.35 10.43
C GLU A 83 8.77 -15.23 11.46
N GLN A 84 8.98 -14.00 10.96
CA GLN A 84 9.06 -12.78 11.75
C GLN A 84 7.66 -12.49 12.36
N GLN A 85 7.59 -12.32 13.68
CA GLN A 85 6.33 -12.22 14.43
C GLN A 85 6.12 -10.82 15.02
N GLY A 86 6.47 -9.76 14.28
CA GLY A 86 6.39 -8.38 14.78
C GLY A 86 4.95 -7.97 15.07
N TYR A 87 4.16 -7.85 14.00
CA TYR A 87 2.76 -7.45 14.05
C TYR A 87 1.87 -8.30 14.96
N PRO A 88 1.80 -9.65 14.83
CA PRO A 88 0.91 -10.45 15.69
C PRO A 88 1.25 -10.38 17.18
N ARG A 89 2.51 -10.08 17.54
CA ARG A 89 2.89 -9.85 18.93
C ARG A 89 2.44 -8.48 19.44
N ALA A 90 2.44 -7.45 18.59
CA ALA A 90 1.89 -6.15 18.92
C ALA A 90 0.36 -6.22 19.10
N LEU A 91 -0.35 -6.85 18.16
CA LEU A 91 -1.80 -7.12 18.27
C LEU A 91 -2.14 -7.88 19.55
N ARG A 92 -1.39 -8.94 19.88
CA ARG A 92 -1.56 -9.67 21.14
C ARG A 92 -1.36 -8.77 22.36
N ALA A 93 -0.36 -7.90 22.34
CA ALA A 93 -0.11 -6.97 23.43
C ALA A 93 -1.27 -5.99 23.63
N GLU A 94 -1.83 -5.44 22.53
CA GLU A 94 -3.00 -4.56 22.59
C GLU A 94 -4.21 -5.26 23.23
N ILE A 95 -4.53 -6.47 22.76
CA ILE A 95 -5.63 -7.29 23.29
C ILE A 95 -5.41 -7.58 24.79
N LEU A 96 -4.17 -7.87 25.20
CA LEU A 96 -3.83 -8.07 26.62
C LEU A 96 -4.09 -6.82 27.47
N VAL A 97 -3.73 -5.63 26.98
CA VAL A 97 -3.98 -4.36 27.67
C VAL A 97 -5.49 -4.11 27.77
N GLN A 98 -6.25 -4.32 26.67
CA GLN A 98 -7.72 -4.16 26.65
C GLN A 98 -8.42 -5.14 27.61
N LEU A 99 -7.86 -6.34 27.82
CA LEU A 99 -8.31 -7.32 28.82
C LEU A 99 -7.89 -6.97 30.26
N GLY A 100 -7.14 -5.88 30.48
CA GLY A 100 -6.64 -5.45 31.79
C GLY A 100 -5.38 -6.18 32.26
N ARG A 101 -4.68 -6.89 31.37
CA ARG A 101 -3.40 -7.59 31.62
C ARG A 101 -2.21 -6.72 31.19
N GLU A 102 -2.18 -5.50 31.70
CA GLU A 102 -1.26 -4.44 31.28
C GLU A 102 0.22 -4.83 31.38
N ASP A 103 0.65 -5.43 32.50
CA ASP A 103 2.05 -5.86 32.70
C ASP A 103 2.50 -6.85 31.61
N GLU A 104 1.61 -7.73 31.16
CA GLU A 104 1.92 -8.73 30.14
C GLU A 104 1.98 -8.10 28.75
N GLY A 105 1.03 -7.23 28.40
CA GLY A 105 1.02 -6.52 27.12
C GLY A 105 2.22 -5.60 26.98
N MET A 106 2.51 -4.77 27.99
CA MET A 106 3.65 -3.85 27.95
C MET A 106 4.99 -4.59 27.90
N SER A 107 5.13 -5.71 28.62
CA SER A 107 6.34 -6.54 28.53
C SER A 107 6.56 -7.12 27.12
N GLU A 108 5.49 -7.34 26.35
CA GLU A 108 5.58 -7.82 24.98
C GLU A 108 6.01 -6.71 24.02
N LEU A 109 5.46 -5.49 24.16
CA LEU A 109 5.87 -4.31 23.40
C LEU A 109 7.33 -3.92 23.69
N ASP A 110 7.75 -3.94 24.95
CA ASP A 110 9.14 -3.69 25.34
C ASP A 110 10.13 -4.65 24.64
N ALA A 111 9.71 -5.89 24.42
CA ALA A 111 10.53 -6.89 23.73
C ALA A 111 10.58 -6.68 22.21
N LEU A 112 9.62 -5.95 21.62
CA LEU A 112 9.61 -5.56 20.21
C LEU A 112 10.34 -4.24 19.96
N ARG A 113 10.49 -3.39 20.99
CA ARG A 113 11.14 -2.08 20.91
C ARG A 113 12.46 -2.04 20.11
N PRO A 114 13.39 -3.01 20.18
CA PRO A 114 14.60 -2.98 19.37
C PRO A 114 14.37 -2.99 17.86
N LEU A 115 13.18 -3.39 17.38
CA LEU A 115 12.83 -3.39 15.96
C LEU A 115 12.62 -1.97 15.40
N LEU A 116 12.32 -0.97 16.25
CA LEU A 116 12.13 0.43 15.84
C LEU A 116 13.34 1.05 15.13
N VAL A 117 14.53 0.44 15.25
CA VAL A 117 15.74 0.92 14.58
C VAL A 117 16.18 0.02 13.42
N THR A 118 15.42 -1.01 13.07
CA THR A 118 15.83 -1.99 12.04
C THR A 118 14.74 -2.33 11.04
N ASP A 119 13.48 -2.11 11.38
CA ASP A 119 12.32 -2.52 10.58
C ASP A 119 11.36 -1.32 10.48
N PRO A 120 11.20 -0.71 9.29
CA PRO A 120 10.29 0.41 9.08
C PRO A 120 8.86 0.07 9.49
N SER A 121 8.38 -1.12 9.15
CA SER A 121 7.04 -1.61 9.49
C SER A 121 6.82 -1.69 11.01
N ALA A 122 7.90 -1.92 11.79
CA ALA A 122 7.84 -1.92 13.24
C ALA A 122 7.57 -0.56 13.86
N VAL A 123 7.89 0.52 13.14
CA VAL A 123 7.53 1.87 13.55
C VAL A 123 6.01 2.02 13.54
N ASP A 124 5.37 1.61 12.44
CA ASP A 124 3.92 1.72 12.26
C ASP A 124 3.17 0.97 13.37
N TYR A 125 3.35 -0.36 13.44
CA TYR A 125 2.53 -1.17 14.35
C TYR A 125 2.84 -0.93 15.83
N LEU A 126 4.06 -0.54 16.21
CA LEU A 126 4.37 -0.23 17.61
C LEU A 126 3.85 1.13 18.04
N SER A 127 3.86 2.15 17.16
CA SER A 127 3.25 3.44 17.47
C SER A 127 1.74 3.26 17.65
N ASP A 128 1.08 2.69 16.64
CA ASP A 128 -0.37 2.48 16.63
C ASP A 128 -0.84 1.69 17.85
N THR A 129 -0.14 0.60 18.19
CA THR A 129 -0.49 -0.23 19.35
C THR A 129 -0.33 0.53 20.66
N LEU A 130 0.75 1.31 20.82
CA LEU A 130 0.96 2.12 22.03
C LEU A 130 -0.12 3.20 22.17
N GLU A 131 -0.51 3.83 21.06
CA GLU A 131 -1.60 4.81 21.04
C GLU A 131 -2.95 4.18 21.39
N ALA A 132 -3.28 3.02 20.79
CA ALA A 132 -4.47 2.25 21.13
C ALA A 132 -4.50 1.79 22.61
N CYS A 133 -3.33 1.64 23.24
CA CYS A 133 -3.18 1.36 24.66
C CYS A 133 -3.24 2.60 25.57
N ASP A 134 -3.59 3.78 25.05
CA ASP A 134 -3.53 5.07 25.74
C ASP A 134 -2.10 5.39 26.27
N ARG A 135 -1.07 5.12 25.46
CA ARG A 135 0.35 5.35 25.80
C ARG A 135 1.07 6.21 24.74
N ALA A 136 0.35 7.18 24.17
CA ALA A 136 0.89 8.12 23.18
C ALA A 136 2.18 8.83 23.64
N GLU A 137 2.29 9.27 24.89
CA GLU A 137 3.53 9.90 25.38
C GLU A 137 4.71 8.93 25.45
N LEU A 138 4.45 7.64 25.68
CA LEU A 138 5.49 6.62 25.68
C LEU A 138 5.92 6.27 24.25
N ALA A 139 4.98 6.23 23.30
CA ALA A 139 5.27 6.08 21.88
C ALA A 139 6.18 7.22 21.39
N GLU A 140 5.86 8.47 21.70
CA GLU A 140 6.69 9.63 21.33
C GLU A 140 8.12 9.51 21.90
N GLN A 141 8.24 9.07 23.15
CA GLN A 141 9.55 8.83 23.76
C GLN A 141 10.32 7.73 23.02
N TRP A 142 9.67 6.62 22.67
CA TRP A 142 10.30 5.49 21.98
C TRP A 142 10.75 5.86 20.58
N LEU A 143 9.91 6.56 19.82
CA LEU A 143 10.21 7.06 18.48
C LEU A 143 11.38 8.05 18.53
N THR A 144 11.37 8.99 19.48
CA THR A 144 12.48 9.93 19.69
C THR A 144 13.79 9.21 19.97
N GLU A 145 13.79 8.25 20.91
CA GLU A 145 15.00 7.49 21.25
C GLU A 145 15.51 6.65 20.07
N ALA A 146 14.62 6.05 19.27
CA ALA A 146 14.97 5.29 18.08
C ALA A 146 15.54 6.19 16.97
N MET A 147 14.95 7.35 16.74
CA MET A 147 15.39 8.32 15.73
C MET A 147 16.81 8.80 15.99
N TRP A 148 17.16 9.10 17.24
CA TRP A 148 18.55 9.43 17.60
C TRP A 148 19.55 8.32 17.30
N VAL A 149 19.16 7.05 17.48
CA VAL A 149 20.02 5.89 17.17
C VAL A 149 20.23 5.75 15.66
N VAL A 150 19.17 5.94 14.87
CA VAL A 150 19.25 5.83 13.40
C VAL A 150 20.06 6.99 12.83
N LEU A 151 19.80 8.23 13.25
CA LEU A 151 20.57 9.40 12.83
C LEU A 151 22.07 9.26 13.11
N ALA A 152 22.44 8.71 14.27
CA ALA A 152 23.84 8.46 14.60
C ALA A 152 24.50 7.45 13.65
N ARG A 153 23.76 6.40 13.22
CA ARG A 153 24.28 5.43 12.23
C ARG A 153 24.42 6.06 10.85
N CYS A 154 23.45 6.87 10.41
CA CYS A 154 23.54 7.58 9.14
C CYS A 154 24.75 8.54 9.09
N GLN A 155 25.10 9.16 10.22
CA GLN A 155 26.27 10.05 10.32
C GLN A 155 27.61 9.30 10.36
N ASP A 156 27.63 8.06 10.86
CA ASP A 156 28.83 7.23 10.97
C ASP A 156 29.10 6.37 9.69
N GLY A 157 28.09 6.21 8.82
CA GLY A 157 28.19 5.50 7.54
C GLY A 157 28.85 6.33 6.44
N ASP A 158 29.72 5.71 5.63
CA ASP A 158 30.20 6.31 4.37
C ASP A 158 29.03 6.21 3.38
N GLY A 159 28.40 7.35 3.05
CA GLY A 159 27.08 7.46 2.41
C GLY A 159 26.95 6.97 0.96
N THR A 160 27.45 5.78 0.65
CA THR A 160 27.26 5.10 -0.63
C THR A 160 27.23 3.60 -0.41
N ASP A 161 26.05 3.01 -0.31
CA ASP A 161 25.92 1.63 -0.78
C ASP A 161 26.10 1.68 -2.30
N GLU A 162 27.10 0.95 -2.82
CA GLU A 162 27.52 0.93 -4.24
C GLU A 162 26.42 0.40 -5.21
N ALA A 163 25.18 0.24 -4.75
CA ALA A 163 24.08 -0.43 -5.43
C ALA A 163 22.88 0.46 -5.78
N GLY A 164 22.80 1.71 -5.29
CA GLY A 164 21.66 2.60 -5.59
C GLY A 164 20.32 2.15 -4.99
N GLU A 165 20.32 1.24 -4.00
CA GLU A 165 19.14 0.88 -3.21
C GLU A 165 18.99 1.88 -2.05
N GLU A 166 17.75 2.28 -1.74
CA GLU A 166 17.42 3.10 -0.58
C GLU A 166 17.97 2.42 0.68
N SER A 167 18.79 3.13 1.45
CA SER A 167 19.40 2.56 2.65
C SER A 167 18.30 2.11 3.62
N ALA A 168 18.41 0.90 4.17
CA ALA A 168 17.46 0.43 5.19
C ALA A 168 17.33 1.40 6.38
N ASP A 169 18.40 2.15 6.71
CA ASP A 169 18.36 3.19 7.73
C ASP A 169 17.59 4.45 7.27
N ALA A 170 17.55 4.76 5.96
CA ALA A 170 16.74 5.86 5.42
C ALA A 170 15.24 5.55 5.51
N ALA A 171 14.82 4.34 5.10
CA ALA A 171 13.42 3.91 5.23
C ALA A 171 12.95 3.88 6.69
N VAL A 172 13.80 3.41 7.62
CA VAL A 172 13.51 3.45 9.06
C VAL A 172 13.43 4.91 9.56
N LEU A 173 14.34 5.78 9.12
CA LEU A 173 14.35 7.18 9.52
C LEU A 173 13.10 7.92 9.04
N ALA A 174 12.69 7.71 7.79
CA ALA A 174 11.47 8.29 7.23
C ALA A 174 10.22 7.84 8.00
N ALA A 175 10.10 6.54 8.30
CA ALA A 175 9.00 6.04 9.11
C ALA A 175 8.98 6.68 10.52
N LEU A 176 10.13 6.72 11.21
CA LEU A 176 10.25 7.33 12.54
C LEU A 176 9.90 8.82 12.53
N ALA A 177 10.37 9.56 11.53
CA ALA A 177 10.13 10.99 11.41
C ALA A 177 8.64 11.29 11.18
N ARG A 178 7.97 10.58 10.25
CA ARG A 178 6.53 10.74 9.98
C ARG A 178 5.67 10.45 11.22
N HIS A 179 5.86 9.30 11.85
CA HIS A 179 5.07 8.88 13.01
C HIS A 179 5.28 9.81 14.20
N ARG A 180 6.54 10.16 14.49
CA ARG A 180 6.84 11.08 15.59
C ARG A 180 6.21 12.45 15.36
N HIS A 181 6.31 12.99 14.15
CA HIS A 181 5.74 14.30 13.82
C HIS A 181 4.21 14.29 13.99
N ALA A 182 3.53 13.26 13.48
CA ALA A 182 2.08 13.11 13.64
C ALA A 182 1.68 13.06 15.12
N LEU A 183 2.33 12.19 15.89
CA LEU A 183 2.03 11.98 17.31
C LEU A 183 2.26 13.23 18.17
N ARG A 184 3.33 14.00 17.90
CA ARG A 184 3.59 15.26 18.62
C ARG A 184 2.53 16.31 18.37
N ARG A 185 1.99 16.37 17.15
CA ARG A 185 0.86 17.25 16.83
C ARG A 185 -0.40 16.85 17.57
N GLU A 186 -0.66 15.56 17.71
CA GLU A 186 -1.80 15.05 18.49
C GLU A 186 -1.66 15.36 19.99
N LEU A 187 -0.44 15.29 20.51
CA LEU A 187 -0.10 15.64 21.89
C LEU A 187 0.00 17.16 22.15
N ASP A 188 -0.22 18.02 21.15
CA ASP A 188 -0.08 19.49 21.22
C ASP A 188 1.31 19.93 21.73
N LEU A 189 2.35 19.20 21.33
CA LEU A 189 3.74 19.52 21.63
C LEU A 189 4.30 20.52 20.59
N GLU A 190 5.17 21.42 21.04
CA GLU A 190 5.85 22.34 20.13
C GLU A 190 6.80 21.54 19.21
N PRO A 191 6.82 21.81 17.88
CA PRO A 191 7.79 21.19 16.98
C PRO A 191 9.23 21.46 17.41
N ASP A 192 10.11 20.48 17.22
CA ASP A 192 11.54 20.57 17.52
C ASP A 192 12.43 20.18 16.33
N GLU A 193 13.74 20.16 16.55
CA GLU A 193 14.75 19.89 15.50
C GLU A 193 14.60 18.52 14.82
N LEU A 194 13.96 17.55 15.46
CA LEU A 194 13.68 16.26 14.84
C LEU A 194 12.41 16.30 13.97
N ASP A 195 11.50 17.23 14.24
CA ASP A 195 10.33 17.46 13.39
C ASP A 195 10.73 18.13 12.07
N GLU A 196 11.80 18.95 12.07
CA GLU A 196 12.41 19.51 10.85
C GLU A 196 12.95 18.41 9.92
N VAL A 197 13.42 17.27 10.45
CA VAL A 197 13.87 16.12 9.64
C VAL A 197 12.70 15.46 8.90
N ALA A 198 11.50 15.44 9.48
CA ALA A 198 10.31 14.91 8.79
C ALA A 198 9.91 15.82 7.62
N GLU A 199 10.02 17.13 7.81
CA GLU A 199 9.78 18.13 6.76
C GLU A 199 10.87 18.04 5.68
N GLU A 200 12.15 17.92 6.04
CA GLU A 200 13.26 17.75 5.08
C GLU A 200 13.13 16.44 4.30
N LEU A 201 12.73 15.32 4.92
CA LEU A 201 12.53 14.06 4.20
C LEU A 201 11.29 14.07 3.31
N ALA A 202 10.24 14.81 3.68
CA ALA A 202 9.08 15.01 2.83
C ALA A 202 9.42 15.93 1.66
N ASP A 203 10.13 17.04 1.92
CA ASP A 203 10.65 17.95 0.91
C ASP A 203 11.67 17.24 0.02
N ASP A 204 12.53 16.36 0.53
CA ASP A 204 13.47 15.54 -0.27
C ASP A 204 12.73 14.47 -1.07
N ALA A 205 11.59 13.95 -0.61
CA ALA A 205 10.75 13.06 -1.40
C ALA A 205 10.04 13.82 -2.52
N ASP A 206 9.53 15.03 -2.22
CA ASP A 206 8.93 15.95 -3.19
C ASP A 206 9.98 16.56 -4.15
N ASP A 207 11.21 16.80 -3.69
CA ASP A 207 12.35 17.28 -4.47
C ASP A 207 13.06 16.11 -5.17
N ALA A 208 12.97 14.86 -4.70
CA ALA A 208 13.36 13.68 -5.48
C ALA A 208 12.40 13.48 -6.67
N ASP A 209 11.13 13.90 -6.50
CA ASP A 209 10.18 14.12 -7.59
C ASP A 209 10.65 15.28 -8.51
N ASP A 210 11.05 16.46 -7.97
CA ASP A 210 11.37 17.66 -8.78
C ASP A 210 12.84 17.80 -9.29
N SER A 211 13.83 17.12 -8.71
CA SER A 211 15.29 17.36 -8.94
C SER A 211 16.01 16.32 -9.81
N GLY A 212 15.30 15.29 -10.26
CA GLY A 212 15.73 14.43 -11.37
C GLY A 212 16.91 13.51 -11.06
N GLU A 213 16.65 12.42 -10.33
CA GLU A 213 17.12 11.05 -10.61
C GLU A 213 16.39 10.04 -9.70
N VAL A 214 15.09 10.26 -9.49
CA VAL A 214 14.11 9.18 -9.35
C VAL A 214 13.22 9.36 -10.57
N GLU A 215 12.91 8.27 -11.27
CA GLU A 215 11.85 8.30 -12.25
C GLU A 215 10.55 8.66 -11.50
N GLU A 216 10.21 9.95 -11.42
CA GLU A 216 8.80 10.40 -11.54
C GLU A 216 8.24 9.44 -12.59
N PRO A 217 7.19 8.65 -12.28
CA PRO A 217 6.75 7.64 -13.22
C PRO A 217 6.52 8.34 -14.53
N GLU A 218 7.38 8.09 -15.53
CA GLU A 218 7.44 8.89 -16.75
C GLU A 218 6.00 8.98 -17.25
N LEU A 219 5.37 10.12 -17.00
CA LEU A 219 4.03 10.39 -17.47
C LEU A 219 4.24 10.76 -18.92
N TYR A 220 4.45 9.70 -19.70
CA TYR A 220 4.58 9.72 -21.13
C TYR A 220 3.43 10.59 -21.68
N GLY A 221 3.80 11.64 -22.43
CA GLY A 221 2.86 12.55 -23.09
C GLY A 221 2.89 14.04 -22.65
N LEU A 222 3.71 14.43 -21.68
CA LEU A 222 3.76 15.81 -21.15
C LEU A 222 4.28 16.88 -22.14
N ASP A 223 4.94 16.50 -23.23
CA ASP A 223 5.55 17.44 -24.19
C ASP A 223 4.54 18.15 -25.13
N SER A 224 3.23 17.86 -25.03
CA SER A 224 2.21 18.36 -25.98
C SER A 224 1.00 19.06 -25.33
N LEU A 225 1.15 19.67 -24.15
CA LEU A 225 0.08 20.40 -23.43
C LEU A 225 -0.38 21.74 -24.06
N ASP A 226 -0.41 21.85 -25.39
CA ASP A 226 -1.11 22.94 -26.09
C ASP A 226 -2.63 22.64 -26.28
N SER A 227 -3.10 21.46 -25.86
CA SER A 227 -4.49 20.98 -26.08
C SER A 227 -5.36 21.05 -24.83
N ASP A 228 -6.60 21.54 -24.96
CA ASP A 228 -7.66 21.52 -23.92
C ASP A 228 -8.18 20.09 -23.61
N GLU A 229 -7.75 19.09 -24.39
CA GLU A 229 -8.23 17.69 -24.38
C GLU A 229 -7.04 16.70 -24.40
N PHE A 230 -7.09 15.70 -23.53
CA PHE A 230 -6.05 14.66 -23.38
C PHE A 230 -6.70 13.28 -23.21
N THR A 231 -6.12 12.28 -23.86
CA THR A 231 -6.58 10.88 -23.78
C THR A 231 -5.45 10.00 -23.29
N LEU A 232 -5.72 9.24 -22.22
CA LEU A 232 -4.79 8.29 -21.63
C LEU A 232 -5.20 6.85 -22.00
N VAL A 233 -4.21 6.03 -22.35
CA VAL A 233 -4.43 4.60 -22.60
C VAL A 233 -4.44 3.85 -21.29
N TYR A 234 -5.53 3.14 -21.02
CA TYR A 234 -5.65 2.23 -19.90
C TYR A 234 -5.71 0.79 -20.40
N TRP A 235 -4.99 -0.11 -19.73
CA TRP A 235 -5.01 -1.54 -20.01
C TRP A 235 -6.01 -2.30 -19.12
N PRO A 236 -7.08 -2.87 -19.68
CA PRO A 236 -7.94 -3.81 -18.96
C PRO A 236 -7.16 -5.00 -18.44
N ARG A 237 -7.57 -5.59 -17.30
CA ARG A 237 -6.80 -6.65 -16.60
C ARG A 237 -6.24 -7.74 -17.52
N ALA A 238 -7.10 -8.30 -18.37
CA ALA A 238 -6.70 -9.37 -19.29
C ALA A 238 -5.71 -8.92 -20.39
N GLU A 239 -5.68 -7.63 -20.73
CA GLU A 239 -4.71 -7.05 -21.65
C GLU A 239 -3.43 -6.66 -20.91
N PHE A 240 -3.53 -6.09 -19.71
CA PHE A 240 -2.39 -5.79 -18.83
C PHE A 240 -1.58 -7.06 -18.52
N ASP A 241 -2.23 -8.14 -18.09
CA ASP A 241 -1.57 -9.43 -17.79
C ASP A 241 -0.79 -9.97 -18.99
N ARG A 242 -1.34 -9.82 -20.22
CA ARG A 242 -0.65 -10.24 -21.45
C ARG A 242 0.50 -9.31 -21.79
N LEU A 243 0.29 -8.01 -21.61
CA LEU A 243 1.24 -6.99 -21.99
C LEU A 243 2.46 -7.02 -21.08
N THR A 244 2.30 -7.27 -19.79
CA THR A 244 3.41 -7.40 -18.83
C THR A 244 4.15 -8.74 -18.96
N GLU A 245 3.53 -9.79 -19.52
CA GLU A 245 4.23 -11.02 -19.91
C GLU A 245 5.12 -10.82 -21.15
N GLU A 246 4.66 -10.05 -22.13
CA GLU A 246 5.38 -9.85 -23.42
C GLU A 246 6.28 -8.61 -23.44
N TRP A 247 5.99 -7.61 -22.61
CA TRP A 247 6.71 -6.34 -22.47
C TRP A 247 6.81 -5.95 -20.97
N PRO A 248 7.68 -6.63 -20.19
CA PRO A 248 7.80 -6.43 -18.74
C PRO A 248 8.19 -5.00 -18.34
N GLU A 249 8.90 -4.28 -19.19
CA GLU A 249 9.32 -2.88 -18.99
C GLU A 249 8.10 -1.95 -18.84
N LEU A 250 6.94 -2.27 -19.40
CA LEU A 250 5.74 -1.47 -19.17
C LEU A 250 5.28 -1.50 -17.70
N ALA A 251 5.52 -2.61 -16.99
CA ALA A 251 5.18 -2.77 -15.59
C ALA A 251 6.11 -1.99 -14.65
N THR A 252 7.30 -1.58 -15.11
CA THR A 252 8.18 -0.74 -14.29
C THR A 252 7.63 0.67 -14.14
N VAL A 253 6.86 1.15 -15.13
CA VAL A 253 6.27 2.51 -15.12
C VAL A 253 4.85 2.51 -14.57
N THR A 254 4.00 1.60 -15.05
CA THR A 254 2.60 1.57 -14.63
C THR A 254 2.38 0.83 -13.32
N GLY A 255 3.42 0.21 -12.79
CA GLY A 255 3.40 -0.57 -11.55
C GLY A 255 3.31 -2.09 -11.80
N PRO A 256 3.79 -2.89 -10.82
CA PRO A 256 4.01 -4.32 -11.02
C PRO A 256 2.72 -5.15 -11.06
N SER A 257 1.61 -4.64 -10.53
CA SER A 257 0.31 -5.30 -10.56
C SER A 257 -0.74 -4.49 -11.31
N TRP A 258 -1.83 -5.14 -11.70
CA TRP A 258 -2.96 -4.43 -12.31
C TRP A 258 -3.62 -3.43 -11.35
N ASP A 259 -3.49 -3.64 -10.04
CA ASP A 259 -3.98 -2.69 -9.04
C ASP A 259 -3.10 -1.44 -8.98
N ASP A 260 -1.78 -1.62 -9.08
CA ASP A 260 -0.83 -0.51 -9.23
C ASP A 260 -1.11 0.27 -10.52
N HIS A 261 -1.32 -0.41 -11.64
CA HIS A 261 -1.70 0.24 -12.92
C HIS A 261 -2.98 1.07 -12.80
N ARG A 262 -3.97 0.58 -12.03
CA ARG A 262 -5.20 1.35 -11.79
C ARG A 262 -4.95 2.58 -10.92
N MET A 263 -4.13 2.46 -9.88
CA MET A 263 -3.78 3.56 -9.00
C MET A 263 -2.95 4.61 -9.74
N TRP A 264 -1.93 4.16 -10.46
CA TRP A 264 -1.12 4.97 -11.35
C TRP A 264 -1.99 5.74 -12.34
N THR A 265 -2.92 5.07 -13.03
CA THR A 265 -3.83 5.70 -14.00
C THR A 265 -4.72 6.77 -13.35
N GLU A 266 -5.27 6.52 -12.16
CA GLU A 266 -6.11 7.50 -11.45
C GLU A 266 -5.29 8.72 -10.98
N ARG A 267 -4.06 8.48 -10.49
CA ARG A 267 -3.13 9.55 -10.07
C ARG A 267 -2.70 10.40 -11.25
N ALA A 268 -2.32 9.77 -12.36
CA ALA A 268 -1.99 10.43 -13.61
C ALA A 268 -3.08 11.39 -14.06
N LEU A 269 -4.33 10.91 -14.13
CA LEU A 269 -5.48 11.74 -14.54
C LEU A 269 -5.79 12.86 -13.54
N THR A 270 -5.59 12.61 -12.25
CA THR A 270 -5.73 13.64 -11.21
C THR A 270 -4.69 14.74 -11.38
N ALA A 271 -3.42 14.37 -11.57
CA ALA A 271 -2.34 15.30 -11.83
C ALA A 271 -2.62 16.15 -13.09
N TYR A 272 -3.06 15.53 -14.19
CA TYR A 272 -3.44 16.27 -15.40
C TYR A 272 -4.59 17.27 -15.16
N ALA A 273 -5.59 16.90 -14.36
CA ALA A 273 -6.69 17.82 -14.04
C ALA A 273 -6.23 19.00 -13.16
N GLU A 274 -5.31 18.76 -12.22
CA GLU A 274 -4.73 19.81 -11.36
C GLU A 274 -3.85 20.77 -12.15
N GLN A 275 -3.14 20.28 -13.17
CA GLN A 275 -2.41 21.10 -14.13
C GLN A 275 -3.31 21.88 -15.11
N GLY A 276 -4.63 21.64 -15.06
CA GLY A 276 -5.64 22.46 -15.74
C GLY A 276 -6.20 21.87 -17.04
N VAL A 277 -5.90 20.60 -17.36
CA VAL A 277 -6.52 19.88 -18.48
C VAL A 277 -8.01 19.67 -18.20
N ARG A 278 -8.88 20.08 -19.13
CA ARG A 278 -10.34 20.15 -18.87
C ARG A 278 -11.13 18.97 -19.42
N HIS A 279 -10.60 18.30 -20.43
CA HIS A 279 -11.27 17.22 -21.14
C HIS A 279 -10.37 15.98 -21.12
N LEU A 280 -10.46 15.21 -20.04
CA LEU A 280 -9.72 13.97 -19.86
C LEU A 280 -10.56 12.77 -20.28
N HIS A 281 -9.94 11.87 -21.03
CA HIS A 281 -10.54 10.65 -21.54
C HIS A 281 -9.64 9.44 -21.28
N LEU A 282 -10.24 8.29 -20.99
CA LEU A 282 -9.54 7.00 -21.01
C LEU A 282 -9.98 6.21 -22.23
N VAL A 283 -9.00 5.63 -22.92
CA VAL A 283 -9.25 4.64 -23.96
C VAL A 283 -8.67 3.29 -23.54
N ALA A 284 -9.42 2.22 -23.77
CA ALA A 284 -8.96 0.88 -23.45
C ALA A 284 -7.99 0.41 -24.53
N GLY A 285 -6.73 0.13 -24.16
CA GLY A 285 -5.75 -0.43 -25.07
C GLY A 285 -5.87 -1.94 -25.21
N SER A 286 -5.37 -2.50 -26.32
CA SER A 286 -5.19 -3.94 -26.50
C SER A 286 -3.72 -4.29 -26.58
N ALA A 287 -3.33 -5.36 -25.88
CA ALA A 287 -1.96 -5.87 -25.92
C ALA A 287 -1.57 -6.28 -27.34
N ALA A 288 -2.48 -6.94 -28.06
CA ALA A 288 -2.21 -7.39 -29.43
C ALA A 288 -1.95 -6.23 -30.39
N ASP A 289 -2.72 -5.14 -30.25
CA ASP A 289 -2.63 -3.99 -31.15
C ASP A 289 -1.41 -3.12 -30.84
N VAL A 290 -1.11 -2.87 -29.55
CA VAL A 290 0.09 -2.10 -29.17
C VAL A 290 1.38 -2.85 -29.52
N LEU A 291 1.44 -4.17 -29.28
CA LEU A 291 2.61 -4.98 -29.65
C LEU A 291 2.81 -5.03 -31.16
N ALA A 292 1.73 -5.08 -31.95
CA ALA A 292 1.81 -4.96 -33.40
C ALA A 292 2.29 -3.58 -33.84
N PHE A 293 1.79 -2.51 -33.20
CA PHE A 293 2.17 -1.13 -33.47
C PHE A 293 3.66 -0.85 -33.20
N VAL A 294 4.18 -1.39 -32.09
CA VAL A 294 5.59 -1.32 -31.69
C VAL A 294 6.46 -2.13 -32.67
N ALA A 295 6.05 -3.35 -33.00
CA ALA A 295 6.79 -4.21 -33.94
C ALA A 295 6.92 -3.60 -35.35
N GLU A 296 5.94 -2.80 -35.80
CA GLU A 296 6.00 -2.11 -37.10
C GLU A 296 7.03 -0.97 -37.14
N ARG A 297 7.44 -0.43 -35.99
CA ARG A 297 8.38 0.69 -35.86
C ARG A 297 9.84 0.29 -35.63
N ASP A 298 10.13 -1.01 -35.52
CA ASP A 298 11.47 -1.58 -35.29
C ASP A 298 12.16 -0.99 -34.03
N ALA A 299 11.36 -0.60 -33.05
CA ALA A 299 11.76 -0.07 -31.75
C ALA A 299 11.13 -0.95 -30.67
N ALA A 300 11.76 -2.10 -30.43
CA ALA A 300 11.31 -3.03 -29.40
C ALA A 300 11.39 -2.36 -28.02
N ASP A 301 10.31 -2.51 -27.26
CA ASP A 301 10.24 -2.15 -25.85
C ASP A 301 10.38 -0.64 -25.56
N ASP A 302 10.17 0.21 -26.57
CA ASP A 302 10.21 1.67 -26.47
C ASP A 302 8.88 2.22 -25.95
N LEU A 303 8.88 2.68 -24.69
CA LEU A 303 7.68 3.14 -23.99
C LEU A 303 7.14 4.46 -24.59
N GLU A 304 7.96 5.24 -25.31
CA GLU A 304 7.51 6.43 -26.05
C GLU A 304 6.44 6.09 -27.11
N LEU A 305 6.39 4.83 -27.56
CA LEU A 305 5.39 4.37 -28.54
C LEU A 305 4.00 4.14 -27.95
N VAL A 306 3.86 4.06 -26.63
CA VAL A 306 2.55 3.96 -25.97
C VAL A 306 1.75 5.26 -26.18
N ASP A 307 2.43 6.41 -26.21
CA ASP A 307 1.80 7.71 -26.47
C ASP A 307 1.34 7.82 -27.92
N GLU A 308 2.20 7.49 -28.88
CA GLU A 308 1.82 7.49 -30.30
C GLU A 308 0.65 6.52 -30.57
N TYR A 309 0.60 5.41 -29.83
CA TYR A 309 -0.52 4.47 -29.86
C TYR A 309 -1.78 5.06 -29.24
N GLY A 310 -1.65 5.79 -28.12
CA GLY A 310 -2.74 6.53 -27.48
C GLY A 310 -3.34 7.63 -28.34
N GLU A 311 -2.51 8.40 -29.04
CA GLU A 311 -2.94 9.40 -30.02
C GLU A 311 -3.73 8.73 -31.17
N LEU A 312 -3.23 7.60 -31.68
CA LEU A 312 -3.92 6.83 -32.71
C LEU A 312 -5.28 6.31 -32.23
N LEU A 313 -5.36 5.85 -30.97
CA LEU A 313 -6.63 5.42 -30.37
C LEU A 313 -7.59 6.58 -30.14
N ALA A 314 -7.11 7.74 -29.68
CA ALA A 314 -7.92 8.93 -29.47
C ALA A 314 -8.58 9.42 -30.78
N GLU A 315 -7.90 9.26 -31.93
CA GLU A 315 -8.47 9.57 -33.24
C GLU A 315 -9.53 8.56 -33.72
N GLN A 316 -9.50 7.32 -33.22
CA GLN A 316 -10.31 6.19 -33.72
C GLN A 316 -11.49 5.83 -32.83
N GLU A 317 -11.29 5.84 -31.52
CA GLU A 317 -12.24 5.37 -30.51
C GLU A 317 -12.55 6.50 -29.52
N GLY A 318 -13.85 6.79 -29.32
CA GLY A 318 -14.26 7.75 -28.31
C GLY A 318 -14.00 7.18 -26.91
N GLY A 319 -13.10 7.81 -26.15
CA GLY A 319 -12.75 7.39 -24.80
C GLY A 319 -13.83 7.67 -23.75
N THR A 320 -13.78 6.91 -22.65
CA THR A 320 -14.59 7.14 -21.45
C THR A 320 -14.16 8.45 -20.79
N ARG A 321 -15.12 9.33 -20.51
CA ARG A 321 -14.83 10.62 -19.88
C ARG A 321 -14.39 10.45 -18.43
N TRP A 322 -13.36 11.18 -18.03
CA TRP A 322 -12.89 11.25 -16.65
C TRP A 322 -12.97 12.69 -16.10
N PRO A 323 -13.30 12.88 -14.81
CA PRO A 323 -13.74 11.85 -13.87
C PRO A 323 -15.19 11.40 -14.17
N PRO A 324 -15.52 10.12 -13.99
CA PRO A 324 -16.91 9.66 -13.90
C PRO A 324 -17.67 10.38 -12.77
N GLU A 325 -19.01 10.36 -12.79
CA GLU A 325 -19.74 10.75 -11.58
C GLU A 325 -19.48 9.73 -10.47
N ARG A 326 -19.53 10.17 -9.20
CA ARG A 326 -19.17 9.32 -8.06
C ARG A 326 -19.95 8.00 -7.99
N ASP A 327 -21.22 8.04 -8.36
CA ASP A 327 -22.13 6.89 -8.35
C ASP A 327 -22.13 6.09 -9.66
N ASP A 328 -21.42 6.55 -10.71
CA ASP A 328 -21.33 5.84 -11.98
C ASP A 328 -20.40 4.61 -11.88
N ASP A 329 -20.52 3.70 -12.84
CA ASP A 329 -19.62 2.57 -12.97
C ASP A 329 -18.16 3.05 -13.11
N CYS A 330 -17.26 2.41 -12.37
CA CYS A 330 -15.84 2.76 -12.42
C CYS A 330 -15.25 2.51 -13.82
N TRP A 331 -14.40 3.44 -14.27
CA TRP A 331 -13.74 3.38 -15.58
C TRP A 331 -12.88 2.12 -15.79
N CYS A 332 -12.42 1.48 -14.69
CA CYS A 332 -11.63 0.26 -14.77
C CYS A 332 -12.46 -1.01 -15.08
N GLY A 333 -13.79 -0.90 -15.22
CA GLY A 333 -14.65 -2.03 -15.57
C GLY A 333 -14.90 -3.04 -14.43
N SER A 334 -14.66 -2.65 -13.17
CA SER A 334 -14.88 -3.50 -11.98
C SER A 334 -16.35 -3.74 -11.63
N ALA A 335 -17.29 -3.06 -12.31
CA ALA A 335 -18.72 -3.01 -11.98
C ALA A 335 -19.05 -2.46 -10.57
N SER A 336 -18.04 -1.93 -9.85
CA SER A 336 -18.21 -1.12 -8.64
C SER A 336 -18.41 0.35 -9.01
N ARG A 337 -19.00 1.11 -8.09
CA ARG A 337 -19.13 2.57 -8.24
C ARG A 337 -17.74 3.21 -8.24
N TYR A 338 -17.55 4.28 -9.01
CA TYR A 338 -16.28 5.00 -9.13
C TYR A 338 -15.77 5.47 -7.76
N GLU A 339 -16.65 5.98 -6.89
CA GLU A 339 -16.28 6.44 -5.55
C GLU A 339 -15.81 5.32 -4.60
N ASP A 340 -16.22 4.08 -4.86
CA ASP A 340 -15.87 2.91 -4.05
C ASP A 340 -14.71 2.10 -4.68
N CYS A 341 -14.20 2.54 -5.84
CA CYS A 341 -13.19 1.81 -6.62
C CYS A 341 -11.94 2.66 -6.84
N CYS A 342 -11.71 3.17 -8.06
CA CYS A 342 -10.45 3.86 -8.38
C CYS A 342 -10.29 5.17 -7.59
N LEU A 343 -11.39 5.90 -7.33
CA LEU A 343 -11.33 7.15 -6.56
C LEU A 343 -10.98 6.94 -5.08
N LEU A 344 -11.42 5.82 -4.48
CA LEU A 344 -11.07 5.50 -3.09
C LEU A 344 -9.62 5.03 -3.01
N ARG A 345 -9.20 4.18 -3.94
CA ARG A 345 -7.85 3.58 -3.97
C ARG A 345 -6.74 4.61 -4.19
N SER A 346 -7.01 5.70 -4.92
CA SER A 346 -6.05 6.78 -5.06
C SER A 346 -5.92 7.68 -3.82
N ARG A 347 -6.79 7.52 -2.81
CA ARG A 347 -6.83 8.37 -1.60
C ARG A 347 -6.44 7.66 -0.31
N VAL A 348 -6.34 6.34 -0.36
CA VAL A 348 -5.86 5.52 0.75
C VAL A 348 -4.38 5.29 0.47
N GLU A 349 -3.56 6.24 0.91
CA GLU A 349 -2.13 6.06 1.13
C GLU A 349 -1.88 6.09 2.63
#